data_AF-A0A4Q3SLM0-F1
#
_entry.id   AF-A0A4Q3SLM0-F1
#
_cell.length_a   1.000
_cell.length_b   1.000
_cell.length_c   1.000
_cell.angle_alpha   90.00
_cell.angle_beta   90.00
_cell.angle_gamma   90.00
#
_symmetry.space_group_name_H-M   'P 1'
#
loop_
_entity.id
_entity.type
_entity.pdbx_description
1 polymer ?
#
loop_
_entity_poly.entity_id
_entity_poly.type
_entity_poly.pdbx_seq_one_letter_code
_entity_poly.pdbx_strand_id
1 'polypeptide(L)'
;MSAAPWSVKGIDPKAREVAKDLARRNGMTLGEWLNTMIMEDGDEDEDSVVPLGRRPHAGQTVDRRSRSRRMDDAYSPNDDVWLRLSASVDGIARRLESSEQRSTAAIQGIDQAVAGIMRQLEGHEVAGKTYGRRIDDIAEELKEGHRRLRHFEHDTGPRTTDALSKVEGSIGGIGSRLY
;
A
#
# COMPACT_ATOMS: atom_id res chain seq x y z
N MET A 1 -8.90 -31.36 13.52
CA MET A 1 -7.78 -31.99 12.80
C MET A 1 -6.55 -31.15 13.08
N SER A 2 -5.62 -31.60 13.94
CA SER A 2 -4.44 -30.81 14.31
C SER A 2 -3.47 -30.74 13.13
N ALA A 3 -3.22 -29.53 12.62
CA ALA A 3 -2.19 -29.28 11.62
C ALA A 3 -0.80 -29.54 12.22
N ALA A 4 0.04 -30.30 11.50
CA ALA A 4 1.40 -30.57 11.91
C ALA A 4 2.24 -29.27 11.97
N PRO A 5 3.17 -29.12 12.92
CA PRO A 5 3.94 -27.90 13.08
C PRO A 5 4.91 -27.73 11.91
N TRP A 6 4.66 -26.73 11.07
CA TRP A 6 5.62 -26.29 10.07
C TRP A 6 6.81 -25.64 10.80
N SER A 7 8.01 -26.18 10.57
CA SER A 7 9.26 -25.57 11.02
C SER A 7 9.92 -24.93 9.81
N VAL A 8 9.81 -23.61 9.67
CA VAL A 8 10.46 -22.89 8.56
C VAL A 8 11.89 -22.56 8.94
N LYS A 9 12.85 -23.16 8.22
CA LYS A 9 14.29 -23.01 8.41
C LYS A 9 14.77 -21.72 7.72
N GLY A 10 15.32 -20.77 8.49
CA GLY A 10 15.95 -19.55 7.96
C GLY A 10 15.26 -18.21 8.27
N ILE A 11 14.14 -18.20 9.01
CA ILE A 11 13.49 -16.94 9.42
C ILE A 11 14.34 -16.21 10.47
N ASP A 12 14.51 -14.90 10.28
CA ASP A 12 15.18 -14.00 11.22
C ASP A 12 14.59 -14.12 12.65
N PRO A 13 15.42 -14.24 13.70
CA PRO A 13 14.94 -14.39 15.08
C PRO A 13 13.95 -13.32 15.50
N LYS A 14 14.12 -12.08 15.03
CA LYS A 14 13.23 -10.94 15.36
C LYS A 14 11.88 -11.07 14.68
N ALA A 15 11.85 -11.50 13.42
CA ALA A 15 10.60 -11.73 12.68
C ALA A 15 9.75 -12.84 13.33
N ARG A 16 10.42 -13.87 13.88
CA ARG A 16 9.74 -14.95 14.62
C ARG A 16 9.07 -14.44 15.90
N GLU A 17 9.71 -13.54 16.64
CA GLU A 17 9.12 -12.96 17.86
C GLU A 17 7.92 -12.08 17.52
N VAL A 18 8.02 -11.24 16.49
CA VAL A 18 6.91 -10.40 16.03
C VAL A 18 5.70 -11.22 15.60
N ALA A 19 5.92 -12.27 14.81
CA ALA A 19 4.85 -13.19 14.38
C ALA A 19 4.20 -13.92 15.57
N LYS A 20 5.01 -14.33 16.56
CA LYS A 20 4.52 -14.98 17.78
C LYS A 20 3.70 -14.02 18.65
N ASP A 21 4.11 -12.77 18.75
CA ASP A 21 3.38 -11.74 19.48
C ASP A 21 2.06 -11.38 18.78
N LEU A 22 2.05 -11.31 17.45
CA LEU A 22 0.83 -11.08 16.66
C LEU A 22 -0.15 -12.25 16.78
N ALA A 23 0.33 -13.49 16.73
CA ALA A 23 -0.49 -14.67 16.96
C ALA A 23 -1.09 -14.67 18.38
N ARG A 24 -0.28 -14.35 19.41
CA ARG A 24 -0.72 -14.29 20.80
C ARG A 24 -1.75 -13.18 21.05
N ARG A 25 -1.59 -12.02 20.41
CA ARG A 25 -2.59 -10.92 20.46
C ARG A 25 -3.93 -11.33 19.88
N ASN A 26 -3.92 -12.16 18.85
CA ASN A 26 -5.12 -12.68 18.21
C ASN A 26 -5.66 -13.97 18.86
N GLY A 27 -5.08 -14.41 19.99
CA GLY A 27 -5.54 -15.60 20.72
C GLY A 27 -5.38 -16.92 19.95
N MET A 28 -4.58 -16.93 18.88
CA MET A 28 -4.42 -18.07 17.98
C MET A 28 -2.99 -18.61 17.99
N THR A 29 -2.80 -19.84 17.51
CA THR A 29 -1.45 -20.40 17.40
C THR A 29 -0.67 -19.72 16.27
N LEU A 30 0.67 -19.69 16.36
CA LEU A 30 1.52 -19.12 15.30
C LEU A 30 1.20 -19.73 13.91
N GLY A 31 0.85 -21.02 13.88
CA GLY A 31 0.51 -21.71 12.65
C GLY A 31 -0.83 -21.28 12.05
N GLU A 32 -1.83 -21.03 12.90
CA GLU A 32 -3.13 -20.51 12.45
C GLU A 32 -3.03 -19.06 12.01
N TRP A 33 -2.25 -18.24 12.72
CA TRP A 33 -2.03 -16.84 12.37
C TRP A 33 -1.26 -16.67 11.05
N LEU A 34 -0.27 -17.52 10.80
CA LEU A 34 0.40 -17.51 9.49
C LEU A 34 -0.56 -17.97 8.40
N ASN A 35 -1.40 -18.97 8.67
CA ASN A 35 -2.38 -19.43 7.70
C ASN A 35 -3.43 -18.36 7.37
N THR A 36 -3.86 -17.55 8.34
CA THR A 36 -4.74 -16.40 8.08
C THR A 36 -4.01 -15.31 7.30
N MET A 37 -2.76 -14.97 7.65
CA MET A 37 -1.97 -13.97 6.93
C MET A 37 -1.66 -14.38 5.49
N ILE A 38 -1.35 -15.66 5.23
CA ILE A 38 -1.12 -16.16 3.85
C ILE A 38 -2.41 -16.11 3.01
N MET A 39 -3.58 -16.31 3.63
CA MET A 39 -4.85 -16.20 2.93
C MET A 39 -5.25 -14.74 2.72
N GLU A 40 -5.05 -13.88 3.72
CA GLU A 40 -5.37 -12.44 3.68
C GLU A 40 -4.47 -11.68 2.68
N ASP A 41 -3.15 -11.93 2.70
CA ASP A 41 -2.22 -11.43 1.66
C ASP A 41 -2.45 -12.12 0.30
N GLY A 42 -3.05 -13.31 0.30
CA GLY A 42 -3.47 -14.02 -0.91
C GLY A 42 -4.70 -13.40 -1.58
N ASP A 43 -5.54 -12.73 -0.79
CA ASP A 43 -6.76 -12.05 -1.23
C ASP A 43 -6.47 -10.58 -1.63
N GLU A 44 -5.45 -9.92 -1.04
CA GLU A 44 -5.07 -8.53 -1.39
C GLU A 44 -4.25 -8.42 -2.69
N ASP A 45 -3.59 -9.50 -3.13
CA ASP A 45 -2.95 -9.60 -4.46
C ASP A 45 -3.87 -10.22 -5.54
N GLU A 46 -5.12 -10.57 -5.21
CA GLU A 46 -6.04 -11.31 -6.10
C GLU A 46 -6.84 -10.43 -7.09
N ASP A 47 -6.56 -9.13 -7.20
CA ASP A 47 -7.07 -8.33 -8.34
C ASP A 47 -6.16 -8.44 -9.59
N SER A 48 -5.09 -9.25 -9.55
CA SER A 48 -4.20 -9.45 -10.71
C SER A 48 -3.74 -10.88 -11.00
N VAL A 49 -4.24 -11.88 -10.28
CA VAL A 49 -3.91 -13.29 -10.55
C VAL A 49 -5.16 -14.06 -10.96
N VAL A 50 -5.41 -14.12 -12.28
CA VAL A 50 -6.38 -15.05 -12.85
C VAL A 50 -6.09 -16.47 -12.35
N PRO A 51 -7.05 -17.17 -11.71
CA PRO A 51 -6.87 -18.58 -11.38
C PRO A 51 -6.66 -19.34 -12.68
N LEU A 52 -5.45 -19.87 -12.89
CA LEU A 52 -5.19 -20.81 -13.98
C LEU A 52 -6.15 -21.98 -13.80
N GLY A 53 -7.22 -21.97 -14.60
CA GLY A 53 -8.25 -22.99 -14.59
C GLY A 53 -7.60 -24.37 -14.60
N ARG A 54 -8.00 -25.20 -13.64
CA ARG A 54 -7.57 -26.59 -13.49
C ARG A 54 -7.70 -27.29 -14.83
N ARG A 55 -6.56 -27.40 -15.52
CA ARG A 55 -6.43 -28.06 -16.81
C ARG A 55 -6.98 -29.48 -16.63
N PRO A 56 -8.03 -29.91 -17.37
CA PRO A 56 -8.38 -31.32 -17.33
C PRO A 56 -7.15 -32.05 -17.83
N HIS A 57 -6.70 -33.06 -17.08
CA HIS A 57 -5.79 -34.06 -17.60
C HIS A 57 -6.51 -34.75 -18.76
N ALA A 58 -6.42 -34.17 -19.95
CA ALA A 58 -6.71 -34.84 -21.20
C ALA A 58 -5.76 -36.04 -21.22
N GLY A 59 -6.32 -37.20 -20.88
CA GLY A 59 -5.64 -38.47 -21.01
C GLY A 59 -5.01 -38.49 -22.38
N GLN A 60 -3.69 -38.53 -22.40
CA GLN A 60 -2.91 -38.81 -23.58
C GLN A 60 -3.26 -40.23 -24.04
N THR A 61 -4.37 -40.39 -24.75
CA THR A 61 -4.52 -41.42 -25.76
C THR A 61 -3.62 -40.98 -26.91
N VAL A 62 -2.30 -40.99 -26.68
CA VAL A 62 -1.34 -40.97 -27.77
C VAL A 62 -1.63 -42.23 -28.54
N ASP A 63 -2.18 -42.01 -29.72
CA ASP A 63 -2.21 -42.90 -30.85
C ASP A 63 -0.92 -43.73 -30.94
N ARG A 64 -0.92 -44.89 -30.26
CA ARG A 64 0.15 -45.90 -30.35
C ARG A 64 0.08 -46.66 -31.67
N ARG A 65 -0.96 -46.45 -32.50
CA ARG A 65 -1.12 -47.10 -33.80
C ARG A 65 -0.40 -46.35 -34.93
N SER A 66 -0.17 -45.03 -34.79
CA SER A 66 0.56 -44.24 -35.80
C SER A 66 2.10 -44.31 -35.72
N ARG A 67 2.71 -44.95 -34.71
CA ARG A 67 4.18 -45.12 -34.65
C ARG A 67 4.74 -46.25 -35.51
N SER A 68 3.90 -47.14 -36.03
CA SER A 68 4.37 -48.29 -36.83
C SER A 68 4.66 -47.96 -38.30
N ARG A 69 4.31 -46.77 -38.81
CA ARG A 69 4.49 -46.41 -40.24
C ARG A 69 5.48 -45.28 -40.52
N ARG A 70 6.19 -44.77 -39.52
CA ARG A 70 7.17 -43.67 -39.69
C ARG A 70 8.63 -44.14 -39.73
N MET A 71 8.86 -45.42 -39.96
CA MET A 71 10.21 -45.96 -40.07
C MET A 71 10.65 -46.14 -41.54
N ASP A 72 9.98 -45.47 -42.49
CA ASP A 72 10.27 -45.58 -43.93
C ASP A 72 10.58 -44.24 -44.65
N ASP A 73 10.32 -43.08 -44.02
CA ASP A 73 10.58 -41.76 -44.64
C ASP A 73 11.97 -41.19 -44.31
N ALA A 74 13.02 -41.99 -44.51
CA ALA A 74 14.40 -41.58 -44.25
C ALA A 74 15.07 -40.80 -45.40
N TYR A 75 14.32 -40.32 -46.41
CA TYR A 75 14.87 -39.69 -47.61
C TYR A 75 14.12 -38.40 -48.04
N SER A 76 14.13 -37.35 -47.22
CA SER A 76 14.27 -35.94 -47.67
C SER A 76 14.65 -35.02 -46.49
N PRO A 77 15.94 -34.91 -46.12
CA PRO A 77 16.37 -34.12 -44.97
C PRO A 77 16.14 -32.60 -45.12
N ASN A 78 16.04 -32.09 -46.35
CA ASN A 78 15.99 -30.66 -46.61
C ASN A 78 14.58 -30.06 -46.49
N ASP A 79 13.54 -30.76 -46.95
CA ASP A 79 12.17 -30.23 -46.91
C ASP A 79 11.62 -30.13 -45.48
N ASP A 80 11.97 -31.10 -44.61
CA ASP A 80 11.60 -31.08 -43.20
C ASP A 80 12.26 -29.92 -42.43
N VAL A 81 13.49 -29.56 -42.78
CA VAL A 81 14.20 -28.43 -42.15
C VAL A 81 13.56 -27.11 -42.57
N TRP A 82 13.21 -26.97 -43.85
CA TRP A 82 12.50 -25.78 -44.36
C TRP A 82 11.11 -25.62 -43.74
N LEU A 83 10.33 -26.70 -43.59
CA LEU A 83 9.01 -26.68 -42.94
C LEU A 83 9.10 -26.34 -41.45
N ARG A 84 10.13 -26.82 -40.75
CA ARG A 84 10.36 -26.46 -39.34
C ARG A 84 10.81 -25.02 -39.19
N LEU A 85 11.61 -24.52 -40.14
CA LEU A 85 12.07 -23.14 -40.17
C LEU A 85 10.92 -22.18 -40.49
N SER A 86 10.05 -22.50 -41.45
CA SER A 86 8.86 -21.67 -41.73
C SER A 86 7.90 -21.64 -40.53
N ALA A 87 7.68 -22.79 -39.88
CA ALA A 87 6.87 -22.85 -38.66
C ALA A 87 7.48 -22.06 -37.49
N SER A 88 8.81 -22.04 -37.35
CA SER A 88 9.48 -21.25 -36.30
C SER A 88 9.48 -19.76 -36.61
N VAL A 89 9.64 -19.37 -37.88
CA VAL A 89 9.50 -17.98 -38.35
C VAL A 89 8.07 -17.47 -38.14
N ASP A 90 7.05 -18.26 -38.49
CA ASP A 90 5.64 -17.93 -38.20
C ASP A 90 5.38 -17.79 -36.69
N GLY A 91 6.00 -18.65 -35.89
CA GLY A 91 5.97 -18.55 -34.43
C GLY A 91 6.62 -17.26 -33.91
N ILE A 92 7.73 -16.83 -34.50
CA ILE A 92 8.40 -15.56 -34.17
C ILE A 92 7.55 -14.36 -34.60
N ALA A 93 6.98 -14.39 -35.80
CA ALA A 93 6.14 -13.31 -36.33
C ALA A 93 4.92 -13.06 -35.42
N ARG A 94 4.20 -14.11 -35.01
CA ARG A 94 3.07 -13.98 -34.07
C ARG A 94 3.48 -13.47 -32.70
N ARG A 95 4.65 -13.90 -32.21
CA ARG A 95 5.18 -13.42 -30.92
C ARG A 95 5.59 -11.95 -31.01
N LEU A 96 6.17 -11.52 -32.13
CA LEU A 96 6.54 -10.13 -32.37
C LEU A 96 5.29 -9.24 -32.43
N GLU A 97 4.27 -9.63 -33.18
CA GLU A 97 3.01 -8.90 -33.25
C GLU A 97 2.32 -8.79 -31.87
N SER A 98 2.28 -9.88 -31.11
CA SER A 98 1.78 -9.86 -29.72
C SER A 98 2.64 -8.97 -28.81
N SER A 99 3.95 -8.95 -29.01
CA SER A 99 4.86 -8.06 -28.26
C SER A 99 4.64 -6.59 -28.61
N GLU A 100 4.42 -6.28 -29.88
CA GLU A 100 4.15 -4.93 -30.37
C GLU A 100 2.82 -4.41 -29.83
N GLN A 101 1.74 -5.20 -29.95
CA GLN A 101 0.43 -4.85 -29.39
C GLN A 101 0.50 -4.60 -27.87
N ARG A 102 1.21 -5.45 -27.13
CA ARG A 102 1.43 -5.28 -25.69
C ARG A 102 2.25 -4.02 -25.39
N SER A 103 3.22 -3.69 -26.24
CA SER A 103 4.06 -2.49 -26.06
C SER A 103 3.26 -1.21 -26.32
N THR A 104 2.43 -1.17 -27.36
CA THR A 104 1.54 -0.03 -27.62
C THR A 104 0.55 0.19 -26.48
N ALA A 105 -0.06 -0.89 -25.98
CA ALA A 105 -0.97 -0.83 -24.84
C ALA A 105 -0.26 -0.35 -23.57
N ALA A 106 0.96 -0.84 -23.32
CA ALA A 106 1.76 -0.42 -22.16
C ALA A 106 2.14 1.07 -22.25
N ILE A 107 2.56 1.56 -23.42
CA ILE A 107 2.89 2.98 -23.64
C ILE A 107 1.66 3.86 -23.36
N GLN A 108 0.49 3.49 -23.88
CA GLN A 108 -0.75 4.23 -23.62
C GLN A 108 -1.13 4.21 -22.14
N GLY A 109 -0.95 3.08 -21.45
CA GLY A 109 -1.16 2.99 -20.01
C GLY A 109 -0.21 3.90 -19.22
N ILE A 110 1.06 3.98 -19.64
CA ILE A 110 2.04 4.88 -19.06
C ILE A 110 1.63 6.34 -19.28
N ASP A 111 1.23 6.73 -20.49
CA ASP A 111 0.79 8.09 -20.79
C ASP A 111 -0.39 8.51 -19.92
N GLN A 112 -1.35 7.61 -19.70
CA GLN A 112 -2.49 7.84 -18.82
C GLN A 112 -2.07 7.98 -17.35
N ALA A 113 -1.13 7.15 -16.89
CA ALA A 113 -0.59 7.22 -15.53
C ALA A 113 0.16 8.53 -15.31
N VAL A 114 1.02 8.93 -16.25
CA VAL A 114 1.77 10.20 -16.21
C VAL A 114 0.82 11.39 -16.20
N ALA A 115 -0.20 11.40 -17.07
CA ALA A 115 -1.21 12.44 -17.08
C ALA A 115 -2.02 12.48 -15.77
N GLY A 116 -2.28 11.32 -15.15
CA GLY A 116 -2.88 11.22 -13.82
C GLY A 116 -2.01 11.86 -12.73
N ILE A 117 -0.73 11.52 -12.69
CA ILE A 117 0.24 12.07 -11.73
C ILE A 117 0.36 13.59 -11.90
N MET A 118 0.42 14.10 -13.12
CA MET A 118 0.48 15.55 -13.37
C MET A 118 -0.75 16.28 -12.84
N ARG A 119 -1.97 15.75 -13.08
CA ARG A 119 -3.21 16.31 -12.53
C ARG A 119 -3.25 16.25 -11.01
N GLN A 120 -2.77 15.17 -10.42
CA GLN A 120 -2.69 15.02 -8.97
C GLN A 120 -1.70 16.00 -8.35
N LEU A 121 -0.54 16.21 -8.99
CA LEU A 121 0.47 17.16 -8.54
C LEU A 121 -0.05 18.61 -8.59
N GLU A 122 -0.72 18.98 -9.67
CA GLU A 122 -1.37 20.29 -9.80
C GLU A 122 -2.45 20.49 -8.72
N GLY A 123 -3.28 19.46 -8.48
CA GLY A 123 -4.25 19.47 -7.38
C GLY A 123 -3.60 19.64 -6.01
N HIS A 124 -2.48 18.95 -5.76
CA HIS A 124 -1.73 19.05 -4.51
C HIS A 124 -1.06 20.42 -4.32
N GLU A 125 -0.60 21.05 -5.41
CA GLU A 125 -0.04 22.41 -5.36
C GLU A 125 -1.12 23.44 -4.98
N VAL A 126 -2.33 23.34 -5.57
CA VAL A 126 -3.46 24.22 -5.23
C VAL A 126 -3.92 24.01 -3.79
N ALA A 127 -4.01 22.76 -3.34
CA ALA A 127 -4.34 22.43 -1.95
C ALA A 127 -3.28 22.98 -0.99
N GLY A 128 -1.99 22.81 -1.31
CA GLY A 128 -0.86 23.34 -0.54
C GLY A 128 -0.90 24.86 -0.41
N LYS A 129 -1.18 25.60 -1.50
CA LYS A 129 -1.36 27.06 -1.48
C LYS A 129 -2.53 27.49 -0.58
N THR A 130 -3.60 26.71 -0.55
CA THR A 130 -4.77 27.00 0.29
C THR A 130 -4.48 26.72 1.77
N TYR A 131 -3.77 25.63 2.06
CA TYR A 131 -3.31 25.33 3.40
C TYR A 131 -2.31 26.36 3.93
N GLY A 132 -1.37 26.80 3.09
CA GLY A 132 -0.42 27.87 3.42
C GLY A 132 -1.12 29.15 3.85
N ARG A 133 -2.10 29.62 3.05
CA ARG A 133 -2.91 30.80 3.40
C ARG A 133 -3.63 30.65 4.74
N ARG A 134 -4.23 29.48 5.02
CA ARG A 134 -4.88 29.21 6.30
C ARG A 134 -3.90 29.25 7.48
N ILE A 135 -2.68 28.74 7.32
CA ILE A 135 -1.65 28.83 8.35
C ILE A 135 -1.27 30.29 8.59
N ASP A 136 -1.08 31.06 7.52
CA ASP A 136 -0.73 32.47 7.63
C ASP A 136 -1.83 33.27 8.35
N ASP A 137 -3.10 33.00 8.03
CA ASP A 137 -4.26 33.60 8.72
C ASP A 137 -4.28 33.25 10.21
N ILE A 138 -4.12 31.96 10.55
CA ILE A 138 -4.05 31.50 11.96
C ILE A 138 -2.86 32.13 12.68
N ALA A 139 -1.71 32.23 12.01
CA ALA A 139 -0.52 32.84 12.59
C ALA A 139 -0.73 34.33 12.89
N GLU A 140 -1.47 35.05 12.03
CA GLU A 140 -1.81 36.45 12.28
C GLU A 140 -2.83 36.59 13.41
N GLU A 141 -3.87 35.75 13.45
CA GLU A 141 -4.82 35.71 14.56
C GLU A 141 -4.13 35.42 15.90
N LEU A 142 -3.17 34.49 15.91
CA LEU A 142 -2.41 34.15 17.11
C LEU A 142 -1.53 35.33 17.57
N LYS A 143 -0.87 36.03 16.63
CA LYS A 143 -0.09 37.24 16.94
C LYS A 143 -0.98 38.36 17.48
N GLU A 144 -2.18 38.52 16.93
CA GLU A 144 -3.13 39.53 17.39
C GLU A 144 -3.68 39.16 18.77
N GLY A 145 -4.04 37.89 18.98
CA GLY A 145 -4.44 37.37 20.29
C GLY A 145 -3.36 37.59 21.35
N HIS A 146 -2.08 37.32 21.02
CA HIS A 146 -0.97 37.58 21.93
C HIS A 146 -0.76 39.07 22.21
N ARG A 147 -0.92 39.95 21.21
CA ARG A 147 -0.88 41.41 21.39
C ARG A 147 -2.00 41.88 22.33
N ARG A 148 -3.23 41.41 22.11
CA ARG A 148 -4.40 41.74 22.95
C ARG A 148 -4.23 41.22 24.37
N LEU A 149 -3.70 40.01 24.54
CA LEU A 149 -3.41 39.42 25.84
C LEU A 149 -2.38 40.24 26.61
N ARG A 150 -1.27 40.62 25.98
CA ARG A 150 -0.26 41.47 26.63
C ARG A 150 -0.81 42.85 27.01
N HIS A 151 -1.64 43.44 26.16
CA HIS A 151 -2.31 44.70 26.49
C HIS A 151 -3.27 44.54 27.68
N PHE A 152 -4.05 43.46 27.71
CA PHE A 152 -4.93 43.14 28.82
C PHE A 152 -4.17 42.91 30.14
N GLU A 153 -3.08 42.15 30.11
CA GLU A 153 -2.21 41.92 31.27
C GLU A 153 -1.62 43.24 31.80
N HIS A 154 -1.16 44.12 30.90
CA HIS A 154 -0.61 45.43 31.26
C HIS A 154 -1.67 46.36 31.89
N ASP A 155 -2.86 46.45 31.30
CA ASP A 155 -3.86 47.45 31.69
C ASP A 155 -4.80 46.96 32.80
N THR A 156 -5.09 45.66 32.83
CA THR A 156 -6.05 45.05 33.75
C THR A 156 -5.38 44.35 34.91
N GLY A 157 -4.17 43.79 34.71
CA GLY A 157 -3.38 43.13 35.76
C GLY A 157 -3.24 44.00 37.01
N PRO A 158 -2.67 45.21 36.92
CA PRO A 158 -2.48 46.09 38.08
C PRO A 158 -3.80 46.49 38.77
N ARG A 159 -4.85 46.73 37.99
CA ARG A 159 -6.17 47.09 38.53
C ARG A 159 -6.80 45.95 39.32
N THR A 160 -6.63 44.71 38.84
CA THR A 160 -7.14 43.53 39.54
C THR A 160 -6.35 43.24 40.81
N THR A 161 -5.02 43.38 40.79
CA THR A 161 -4.19 43.23 41.99
C THR A 161 -4.52 44.27 43.05
N ASP A 162 -4.74 45.52 42.65
CA ASP A 162 -5.12 46.61 43.56
C ASP A 162 -6.51 46.38 44.18
N ALA A 163 -7.46 45.91 43.37
CA ALA A 163 -8.80 45.56 43.84
C ALA A 163 -8.74 44.40 44.85
N LEU A 164 -7.97 43.35 44.56
CA LEU A 164 -7.77 42.22 45.47
C LEU A 164 -7.12 42.66 46.79
N SER A 165 -6.08 43.51 46.75
CA SER A 165 -5.43 44.03 47.96
C SER A 165 -6.37 44.88 48.82
N LYS A 166 -7.24 45.70 48.21
CA LYS A 166 -8.27 46.46 48.94
C LYS A 166 -9.32 45.56 49.60
N VAL A 167 -9.72 44.48 48.91
CA VAL A 167 -10.64 43.48 49.45
C VAL A 167 -9.99 42.76 50.63
N GLU A 168 -8.74 42.33 50.49
CA GLU A 168 -7.97 41.68 51.55
C GLU A 168 -7.83 42.57 52.79
N GLY A 169 -7.49 43.86 52.61
CA GLY A 169 -7.42 44.82 53.71
C GLY A 169 -8.78 45.04 54.42
N SER A 170 -9.87 45.05 53.66
CA SER A 170 -11.23 45.19 54.21
C SER A 170 -11.63 43.96 55.04
N ILE A 171 -11.28 42.76 54.57
CA ILE A 171 -11.50 41.51 55.30
C ILE A 171 -10.63 41.45 56.56
N GLY A 172 -9.35 41.83 56.47
CA GLY A 172 -8.45 41.91 57.63
C GLY A 172 -8.96 42.86 58.72
N GLY A 173 -9.51 44.01 58.32
CA GLY A 173 -10.11 44.97 59.25
C GLY A 173 -11.41 44.49 59.91
N ILE A 174 -12.17 43.62 59.25
CA ILE A 174 -13.35 42.97 59.86
C ILE A 174 -12.89 41.85 60.81
N GLY A 175 -11.91 41.04 60.41
CA GLY A 175 -11.33 39.99 61.24
C GLY A 175 -10.75 40.53 62.55
N SER A 176 -10.07 41.68 62.51
CA SER A 176 -9.50 42.31 63.71
C SER A 176 -10.53 42.95 64.66
N ARG A 177 -11.80 43.09 64.25
CA ARG A 177 -12.88 43.57 65.12
C ARG A 177 -13.67 42.43 65.76
N LEU A 178 -13.52 41.21 65.25
CA LEU A 178 -14.21 40.01 65.72
C LEU A 178 -13.38 39.21 66.73
N TYR A 179 -12.11 39.57 66.95
CA TYR A 179 -11.17 38.98 67.92
C TYR A 179 -10.65 40.06 68.86
#